data_AF-A0A9N9KDW6-F1
#
_entry.id   AF-A0A9N9KDW6-F1
#
_cell.length_a   1.000
_cell.length_b   1.000
_cell.length_c   1.000
_cell.angle_alpha   90.00
_cell.angle_beta   90.00
_cell.angle_gamma   90.00
#
_symmetry.space_group_name_H-M   'P 1'
#
loop_
_entity.id
_entity.type
_entity.pdbx_description
1 polymer ?
#
loop_
_entity_poly.entity_id
_entity_poly.type
_entity_poly.pdbx_seq_one_letter_code
_entity_poly.pdbx_strand_id
1 'polypeptide(L)'
;KEVLSQDSCVSPPTRPPNKLVGYYPAYKYNSLKPGRDFNISPSIDYLYFVAYGPNDLVNNSVAGGDPVTLFNSQYSKFNDLLAYRSSNPLLKFKLILSVLLPTDTINLVKFFNIPSNGGNPNLNPNSYASANQANIKFINDLISVVTANGFDG
;
A
#
# COMPACT_ATOMS: atom_id res chain seq x y z
N LYS A 1 -29.79 36.04 16.82
CA LYS A 1 -28.62 35.13 16.88
C LYS A 1 -29.16 33.73 17.01
N GLU A 2 -29.25 32.99 15.90
CA GLU A 2 -29.54 31.55 15.95
C GLU A 2 -28.30 30.84 16.48
N VAL A 3 -28.47 30.06 17.54
CA VAL A 3 -27.44 29.15 18.04
C VAL A 3 -27.56 27.90 17.19
N LEU A 4 -26.58 27.66 16.32
CA LEU A 4 -26.44 26.39 15.60
C LEU A 4 -26.36 25.28 16.67
N SER A 5 -27.34 24.38 16.67
CA SER A 5 -27.33 23.21 17.54
C SER A 5 -26.04 22.44 17.32
N GLN A 6 -25.26 22.18 18.38
CA GLN A 6 -24.19 21.21 18.32
C GLN A 6 -24.78 19.87 17.88
N ASP A 7 -24.23 19.31 16.81
CA ASP A 7 -24.50 17.91 16.46
C ASP A 7 -24.33 17.06 17.70
N SER A 8 -25.37 16.27 18.00
CA SER A 8 -25.38 15.31 19.09
C SER A 8 -24.05 14.57 19.10
N CYS A 9 -23.27 14.65 20.18
CA CYS A 9 -22.05 13.86 20.31
C CYS A 9 -22.45 12.39 20.11
N VAL A 10 -22.09 11.82 18.96
CA VAL A 10 -22.32 10.40 18.70
C VAL A 10 -21.44 9.67 19.71
N SER A 11 -22.07 9.02 20.68
CA SER A 11 -21.36 8.18 21.65
C SER A 11 -20.43 7.24 20.88
N PRO A 12 -19.14 7.15 21.25
CA PRO A 12 -18.23 6.24 20.58
C PRO A 12 -18.84 4.83 20.62
N PRO A 13 -18.70 4.05 19.52
CA PRO A 13 -19.31 2.74 19.41
C PRO A 13 -19.00 1.90 20.65
N THR A 14 -20.04 1.34 21.27
CA THR A 14 -19.96 0.57 22.52
C THR A 14 -19.21 -0.75 22.38
N ARG A 15 -18.86 -1.12 21.14
CA ARG A 15 -18.01 -2.26 20.82
C ARG A 15 -16.78 -1.75 20.07
N PRO A 16 -15.57 -2.11 20.52
CA PRO A 16 -14.37 -1.94 19.71
C PRO A 16 -14.60 -2.53 18.31
N PRO A 17 -13.98 -1.98 17.26
CA PRO A 17 -13.98 -2.60 15.94
C PRO A 17 -13.63 -4.09 16.06
N ASN A 18 -14.33 -4.96 15.34
CA ASN A 18 -14.03 -6.40 15.33
C ASN A 18 -12.58 -6.71 14.91
N LYS A 19 -11.93 -5.77 14.23
CA LYS A 19 -10.53 -5.81 13.81
C LYS A 19 -9.89 -4.43 13.93
N LEU A 20 -8.70 -4.36 14.53
CA LEU A 20 -7.91 -3.14 14.59
C LEU A 20 -6.84 -3.13 13.49
N VAL A 21 -6.78 -2.03 12.76
CA VAL A 21 -5.89 -1.85 11.62
C VAL A 21 -4.89 -0.75 11.93
N GLY A 22 -3.60 -1.05 11.73
CA GLY A 22 -2.51 -0.08 11.74
C GLY A 22 -1.96 0.14 10.33
N TYR A 23 -1.37 1.30 10.09
CA TYR A 23 -0.67 1.62 8.85
C TYR A 23 0.77 2.01 9.16
N TYR A 24 1.71 1.41 8.44
CA TYR A 24 3.13 1.77 8.49
C TYR A 24 3.56 2.37 7.15
N PRO A 25 3.62 3.71 7.03
CA PRO A 25 3.93 4.40 5.78
C PRO A 25 5.43 4.40 5.45
N ALA A 26 5.96 3.23 5.07
CA ALA A 26 7.37 3.03 4.78
C ALA A 26 7.88 3.96 3.66
N TYR A 27 7.11 4.15 2.58
CA TYR A 27 7.51 5.00 1.45
C TYR A 27 7.84 6.46 1.85
N LYS A 28 7.21 6.98 2.90
CA LYS A 28 7.27 8.41 3.25
C LYS A 28 8.44 8.76 4.18
N TYR A 29 8.85 7.82 5.03
CA TYR A 29 9.80 8.10 6.10
C TYR A 29 11.01 7.19 5.98
N ASN A 30 12.19 7.79 5.78
CA ASN A 30 13.43 7.05 5.59
C ASN A 30 14.05 6.55 6.90
N SER A 31 13.63 7.07 8.05
CA SER A 31 14.29 6.83 9.34
C SER A 31 13.39 6.28 10.44
N LEU A 32 12.10 6.05 10.18
CA LEU A 32 11.17 5.52 11.20
C LEU A 32 11.52 4.07 11.51
N LYS A 33 11.84 3.79 12.77
CA LYS A 33 12.16 2.46 13.27
C LYS A 33 11.17 2.03 14.35
N PRO A 34 10.47 0.90 14.18
CA PRO A 34 9.62 0.36 15.23
C PRO A 34 10.45 -0.04 16.46
N GLY A 35 9.89 0.19 17.65
CA GLY A 35 10.56 -0.02 18.94
C GLY A 35 11.50 1.10 19.36
N ARG A 36 11.85 2.03 18.46
CA ARG A 36 12.65 3.23 18.78
C ARG A 36 11.84 4.49 18.63
N ASP A 37 11.26 4.68 17.45
CA ASP A 37 10.55 5.91 17.08
C ASP A 37 9.04 5.80 17.29
N PHE A 38 8.51 4.57 17.31
CA PHE A 38 7.11 4.26 17.61
C PHE A 38 6.96 2.83 18.11
N ASN A 39 5.86 2.54 18.83
CA ASN A 39 5.48 1.19 19.24
C ASN A 39 4.23 0.73 18.49
N ILE A 40 4.16 -0.57 18.22
CA ILE A 40 2.98 -1.20 17.62
C ILE A 40 2.17 -1.83 18.75
N SER A 41 0.89 -1.49 18.84
CA SER A 41 0.03 -2.08 19.87
C SER A 41 -0.19 -3.58 19.61
N PRO A 42 -0.06 -4.47 20.61
CA PRO A 42 -0.45 -5.88 20.51
C PRO A 42 -1.92 -6.10 20.15
N SER A 43 -2.77 -5.07 20.29
CA SER A 43 -4.17 -5.13 19.91
C SER A 43 -4.41 -5.03 18.40
N ILE A 44 -3.39 -4.69 17.60
CA ILE A 44 -3.53 -4.57 16.14
C ILE A 44 -3.67 -5.97 15.53
N ASP A 45 -4.71 -6.17 14.74
CA ASP A 45 -4.96 -7.41 13.98
C ASP A 45 -4.26 -7.40 12.62
N TYR A 46 -4.22 -6.24 11.95
CA TYR A 46 -3.63 -6.07 10.63
C TYR A 46 -2.74 -4.85 10.60
N LEU A 47 -1.51 -5.02 10.13
CA LEU A 47 -0.60 -3.92 9.86
C LEU A 47 -0.40 -3.81 8.35
N TYR A 48 -0.81 -2.68 7.79
CA TYR A 48 -0.64 -2.38 6.37
C TYR A 48 0.72 -1.72 6.17
N PHE A 49 1.65 -2.44 5.58
CA PHE A 49 2.95 -1.91 5.17
C PHE A 49 2.78 -1.16 3.85
N VAL A 50 2.81 0.16 3.92
CA VAL A 50 2.62 1.01 2.74
C VAL A 50 3.99 1.25 2.10
N ALA A 51 4.37 0.34 1.20
CA ALA A 51 5.65 0.39 0.48
C ALA A 51 5.65 1.41 -0.67
N TYR A 52 4.47 1.72 -1.21
CA TYR A 52 4.30 2.48 -2.42
C TYR A 52 3.50 3.75 -2.14
N GLY A 53 4.02 4.90 -2.57
CA GLY A 53 3.31 6.16 -2.59
C GLY A 53 2.24 6.21 -3.70
N PRO A 54 1.34 7.20 -3.67
CA PRO A 54 0.20 7.30 -4.60
C PRO A 54 0.58 7.28 -6.08
N ASN A 55 1.79 7.70 -6.44
CA ASN A 55 2.21 7.83 -7.84
C ASN A 55 3.35 6.90 -8.25
N ASP A 56 3.88 6.09 -7.32
CA ASP A 56 5.08 5.29 -7.56
C ASP A 56 4.85 4.22 -8.64
N LEU A 57 3.61 3.72 -8.74
CA LEU A 57 3.21 2.63 -9.62
C LEU A 57 2.38 3.10 -10.84
N VAL A 58 2.30 4.41 -11.10
CA VAL A 58 1.50 4.98 -12.21
C VAL A 58 1.96 4.48 -13.57
N ASN A 59 3.23 4.10 -13.69
CA ASN A 59 3.81 3.51 -14.89
C ASN A 59 4.28 2.07 -14.59
N ASN A 60 3.32 1.19 -14.30
CA ASN A 60 3.44 -0.21 -13.88
C ASN A 60 4.24 -1.17 -14.80
N SER A 61 4.97 -0.64 -15.79
CA SER A 61 5.75 -1.37 -16.80
C SER A 61 7.12 -0.78 -17.12
N VAL A 62 7.45 0.40 -16.57
CA VAL A 62 8.75 1.05 -16.80
C VAL A 62 9.72 0.64 -15.70
N ALA A 63 11.01 0.47 -16.02
CA ALA A 63 12.08 0.00 -15.11
C ALA A 63 12.33 0.84 -13.83
N GLY A 64 11.49 1.83 -13.52
CA GLY A 64 11.47 2.57 -12.25
C GLY A 64 10.12 2.57 -11.52
N GLY A 65 9.06 2.00 -12.12
CA GLY A 65 7.73 1.83 -11.53
C GLY A 65 7.38 0.36 -11.26
N ASP A 66 8.39 -0.53 -11.31
CA ASP A 66 8.25 -1.96 -11.09
C ASP A 66 8.09 -2.27 -9.57
N PRO A 67 7.08 -3.06 -9.15
CA PRO A 67 6.79 -3.31 -7.73
C PRO A 67 7.95 -3.93 -6.95
N VAL A 68 8.75 -4.80 -7.57
CA VAL A 68 9.90 -5.45 -6.94
C VAL A 68 10.99 -4.42 -6.68
N THR A 69 11.32 -3.62 -7.70
CA THR A 69 12.35 -2.58 -7.60
C THR A 69 12.00 -1.54 -6.54
N LEU A 70 10.75 -1.07 -6.51
CA LEU A 70 10.28 -0.11 -5.51
C LEU A 70 10.24 -0.72 -4.12
N PHE A 71 9.80 -1.97 -3.97
CA PHE A 71 9.82 -2.65 -2.68
C PHE A 71 11.25 -2.82 -2.14
N ASN A 72 12.22 -3.12 -3.01
CA ASN A 72 13.62 -3.26 -2.61
C ASN A 72 14.17 -1.98 -1.96
N SER A 73 13.70 -0.80 -2.38
CA SER A 73 14.06 0.49 -1.73
C SER A 73 13.52 0.62 -0.29
N GLN A 74 12.48 -0.15 0.05
CA GLN A 74 11.85 -0.18 1.37
C GLN A 74 12.27 -1.42 2.20
N TYR A 75 13.10 -2.30 1.64
CA TYR A 75 13.38 -3.61 2.22
C TYR A 75 14.06 -3.56 3.59
N SER A 76 14.94 -2.57 3.82
CA SER A 76 15.55 -2.38 5.15
C SER A 76 14.51 -2.08 6.23
N LYS A 77 13.52 -1.24 5.93
CA LYS A 77 12.40 -0.91 6.83
C LYS A 77 11.48 -2.10 7.08
N PHE A 78 11.31 -2.95 6.06
CA PHE A 78 10.60 -4.21 6.19
C PHE A 78 11.33 -5.15 7.15
N ASN A 79 12.65 -5.31 6.99
CA ASN A 79 13.47 -6.13 7.88
C ASN A 79 13.49 -5.61 9.32
N ASP A 80 13.58 -4.29 9.52
CA ASP A 80 13.49 -3.68 10.85
C ASP A 80 12.13 -4.00 11.51
N LEU A 81 11.02 -3.96 10.75
CA LEU A 81 9.70 -4.35 11.25
C LEU A 81 9.62 -5.83 11.62
N LEU A 82 10.17 -6.73 10.78
CA LEU A 82 10.17 -8.17 11.07
C LEU A 82 11.02 -8.51 12.30
N ALA A 83 12.17 -7.85 12.47
CA ALA A 83 13.01 -7.99 13.65
C ALA A 83 12.29 -7.51 14.92
N TYR A 84 11.58 -6.38 14.83
CA TYR A 84 10.75 -5.89 15.93
C TYR A 84 9.60 -6.83 16.27
N ARG A 85 8.88 -7.35 15.26
CA ARG A 85 7.82 -8.35 15.47
C ARG A 85 8.36 -9.62 16.14
N SER A 86 9.48 -10.13 15.67
CA SER A 86 10.11 -11.35 16.20
C SER A 86 10.59 -11.21 17.64
N SER A 87 11.04 -10.02 18.04
CA SER A 87 11.46 -9.72 19.42
C SER A 87 10.28 -9.43 20.37
N ASN A 88 9.07 -9.25 19.85
CA ASN A 88 7.88 -8.93 20.63
C ASN A 88 6.79 -9.99 20.41
N PRO A 89 6.82 -11.13 21.14
CA PRO A 89 5.95 -12.29 20.88
C PRO A 89 4.45 -12.03 21.09
N LEU A 90 4.09 -10.89 21.70
CA LEU A 90 2.70 -10.44 21.83
C LEU A 90 2.14 -9.84 20.52
N LEU A 91 3.00 -9.46 19.57
CA LEU A 91 2.60 -8.90 18.29
C LEU A 91 2.18 -10.02 17.32
N LYS A 92 0.87 -10.19 17.14
CA LYS A 92 0.27 -11.25 16.32
C LYS A 92 -0.44 -10.74 15.07
N PHE A 93 -0.19 -9.49 14.68
CA PHE A 93 -0.83 -8.91 13.51
C PHE A 93 -0.48 -9.67 12.23
N LYS A 94 -1.42 -9.68 11.28
CA LYS A 94 -1.17 -10.03 9.89
C LYS A 94 -0.53 -8.84 9.17
N LEU A 95 0.48 -9.09 8.35
CA LEU A 95 1.21 -8.06 7.62
C LEU A 95 0.73 -8.02 6.18
N ILE A 96 0.12 -6.90 5.78
CA ILE A 96 -0.49 -6.72 4.45
C ILE A 96 0.35 -5.73 3.64
N LEU A 97 0.68 -6.08 2.39
CA LEU A 97 1.33 -5.13 1.48
C LEU A 97 0.28 -4.16 0.92
N SER A 98 0.41 -2.88 1.25
CA SER A 98 -0.54 -1.86 0.80
C SER A 98 -0.01 -1.13 -0.43
N VAL A 99 -0.86 -1.10 -1.47
CA VAL A 99 -0.68 -0.29 -2.67
C VAL A 99 -1.57 0.94 -2.59
N LEU A 100 -0.97 2.14 -2.53
CA LEU A 100 -1.74 3.37 -2.62
C LEU A 100 -2.05 3.69 -4.08
N LEU A 101 -3.32 3.97 -4.35
CA LEU A 101 -3.76 4.43 -5.66
C LEU A 101 -3.48 5.93 -5.80
N PRO A 102 -3.25 6.41 -7.04
CA PRO A 102 -3.19 7.83 -7.33
C PRO A 102 -4.48 8.53 -6.93
N THR A 103 -4.39 9.80 -6.55
CA THR A 103 -5.58 10.59 -6.15
C THR A 103 -6.16 11.42 -7.29
N ASP A 104 -5.39 11.65 -8.36
CA ASP A 104 -5.84 12.38 -9.53
C ASP A 104 -6.30 11.45 -10.66
N THR A 105 -7.32 11.90 -11.41
CA THR A 105 -7.95 11.12 -12.47
C THR A 105 -6.97 10.72 -13.57
N ILE A 106 -5.98 11.57 -13.90
CA ILE A 106 -5.02 11.31 -14.98
C ILE A 106 -4.13 10.12 -14.61
N ASN A 107 -3.58 10.12 -13.40
CA ASN A 107 -2.71 9.05 -12.94
C ASN A 107 -3.48 7.78 -12.58
N LEU A 108 -4.72 7.88 -12.10
CA LEU A 108 -5.62 6.73 -11.95
C LEU A 108 -5.87 6.05 -13.31
N VAL A 109 -6.18 6.83 -14.34
CA VAL A 109 -6.37 6.31 -15.69
C VAL A 109 -5.09 5.63 -16.19
N LYS A 110 -3.91 6.22 -15.99
CA LYS A 110 -2.62 5.60 -16.37
C LYS A 110 -2.33 4.32 -15.60
N PHE A 111 -2.65 4.28 -14.31
CA PHE A 111 -2.46 3.10 -13.46
C PHE A 111 -3.31 1.91 -13.95
N PHE A 112 -4.54 2.16 -14.40
CA PHE A 112 -5.43 1.10 -14.90
C PHE A 112 -5.33 0.85 -16.42
N ASN A 113 -4.93 1.86 -17.21
CA ASN A 113 -4.84 1.81 -18.66
C ASN A 113 -3.42 2.15 -19.13
N ILE A 114 -2.70 1.14 -19.58
CA ILE A 114 -1.38 1.29 -20.20
C ILE A 114 -1.58 1.70 -21.66
N PRO A 115 -1.21 2.91 -22.10
CA PRO A 115 -1.07 3.17 -23.53
C PRO A 115 0.22 2.47 -23.97
N SER A 116 0.10 1.49 -24.87
CA SER A 116 1.28 0.97 -25.56
C SER A 116 1.96 2.11 -26.31
N ASN A 117 3.18 2.46 -25.90
CA ASN A 117 4.11 3.38 -26.57
C ASN A 117 3.46 4.61 -27.24
N GLY A 118 3.26 5.68 -26.47
CA GLY A 118 3.16 7.05 -27.01
C GLY A 118 1.87 7.43 -27.75
N GLY A 119 0.80 6.65 -27.64
CA GLY A 119 -0.48 6.93 -28.31
C GLY A 119 -1.49 7.66 -27.43
N ASN A 120 -2.06 8.74 -27.98
CA ASN A 120 -3.35 9.35 -27.64
C ASN A 120 -4.39 8.32 -27.11
N PRO A 121 -5.17 8.58 -26.04
CA PRO A 121 -6.13 7.64 -25.41
C PRO A 121 -7.34 7.23 -26.27
N ASN A 122 -7.20 7.13 -27.59
CA ASN A 122 -8.18 6.44 -28.41
C ASN A 122 -8.01 4.93 -28.23
N LEU A 123 -8.96 4.36 -27.49
CA LEU A 123 -9.15 2.96 -27.16
C LEU A 123 -9.23 2.09 -28.43
N ASN A 124 -8.08 1.71 -28.99
CA ASN A 124 -8.01 0.70 -30.03
C ASN A 124 -8.10 -0.70 -29.36
N PRO A 125 -8.98 -1.61 -29.82
CA PRO A 125 -9.09 -2.97 -29.30
C PRO A 125 -7.75 -3.72 -29.18
N ASN A 126 -6.78 -3.43 -30.06
CA ASN A 126 -5.47 -4.07 -30.06
C ASN A 126 -4.49 -3.52 -28.98
N SER A 127 -4.71 -2.30 -28.46
CA SER A 127 -3.94 -1.74 -27.33
C SER A 127 -4.33 -2.34 -25.98
N TYR A 128 -5.49 -2.98 -25.88
CA TYR A 128 -5.88 -3.72 -24.66
C TYR A 128 -5.05 -5.00 -24.48
N ALA A 129 -4.60 -5.64 -25.56
CA ALA A 129 -3.86 -6.89 -25.49
C ALA A 129 -2.46 -6.72 -24.88
N SER A 130 -1.75 -5.63 -25.22
CA SER A 130 -0.45 -5.29 -24.62
C SER A 130 -0.59 -4.71 -23.20
N ALA A 131 -1.64 -3.92 -22.94
CA ALA A 131 -2.00 -3.51 -21.58
C ALA A 131 -2.27 -4.73 -20.68
N ASN A 132 -2.84 -5.80 -21.21
CA ASN A 132 -3.08 -7.05 -20.48
C ASN A 132 -1.78 -7.74 -20.05
N GLN A 133 -0.77 -7.85 -20.93
CA GLN A 133 0.51 -8.48 -20.56
C GLN A 133 1.28 -7.70 -19.48
N ALA A 134 1.32 -6.37 -19.58
CA ALA A 134 1.98 -5.55 -18.59
C ALA A 134 1.22 -5.51 -17.25
N ASN A 135 -0.12 -5.53 -17.27
CA ASN A 135 -0.93 -5.72 -16.06
C ASN A 135 -0.69 -7.10 -15.42
N ILE A 136 -0.59 -8.16 -16.21
CA ILE A 136 -0.23 -9.51 -15.72
C ILE A 136 1.16 -9.50 -15.09
N LYS A 137 2.15 -8.88 -15.73
CA LYS A 137 3.50 -8.74 -15.15
C LYS A 137 3.44 -8.00 -13.81
N PHE A 138 2.79 -6.84 -13.76
CA PHE A 138 2.62 -6.05 -12.55
C PHE A 138 1.97 -6.85 -11.41
N ILE A 139 0.90 -7.60 -11.69
CA ILE A 139 0.24 -8.48 -10.71
C ILE A 139 1.21 -9.58 -10.25
N ASN A 140 1.92 -10.22 -11.17
CA ASN A 140 2.91 -11.26 -10.84
C ASN A 140 4.05 -10.70 -9.99
N ASP A 141 4.50 -9.47 -10.25
CA ASP A 141 5.54 -8.80 -9.47
C ASP A 141 5.03 -8.54 -8.05
N LEU A 142 3.80 -8.04 -7.87
CA LEU A 142 3.20 -7.88 -6.54
C LEU A 142 3.06 -9.23 -5.81
N ILE A 143 2.59 -10.27 -6.49
CA ILE A 143 2.51 -11.64 -5.93
C ILE A 143 3.90 -12.11 -5.51
N SER A 144 4.94 -11.84 -6.31
CA SER A 144 6.31 -12.23 -5.99
C SER A 144 6.81 -11.53 -4.73
N VAL A 145 6.51 -10.24 -4.55
CA VAL A 145 6.85 -9.50 -3.33
C VAL A 145 6.12 -10.09 -2.13
N VAL A 146 4.81 -10.35 -2.23
CA VAL A 146 4.01 -10.93 -1.14
C VAL A 146 4.55 -12.29 -0.71
N THR A 147 4.74 -13.19 -1.68
CA THR A 147 5.15 -14.58 -1.44
C THR A 147 6.60 -14.69 -0.96
N ALA A 148 7.54 -13.94 -1.54
CA ALA A 148 8.94 -14.01 -1.17
C ALA A 148 9.25 -13.43 0.22
N ASN A 149 8.41 -12.50 0.69
CA ASN A 149 8.65 -11.77 1.93
C ASN A 149 7.71 -12.18 3.07
N GLY A 150 6.79 -13.12 2.87
CA GLY A 150 5.91 -13.62 3.92
C GLY A 150 4.84 -12.60 4.35
N PHE A 151 4.37 -11.78 3.42
CA PHE A 151 3.14 -11.02 3.63
C PHE A 151 1.94 -11.96 3.69
N ASP A 152 0.95 -11.61 4.49
CA ASP A 152 -0.30 -12.34 4.67
C ASP A 152 -1.35 -11.99 3.59
N GLY A 153 -1.09 -10.96 2.78
CA GLY A 153 -1.95 -10.49 1.69
C GLY A 153 -1.56 -9.14 1.13
#